data_AF-A0A9J5W6Y4-F1
#
_entry.id   AF-A0A9J5W6Y4-F1
#
_cell.length_a   1.000
_cell.length_b   1.000
_cell.length_c   1.000
_cell.angle_alpha   90.00
_cell.angle_beta   90.00
_cell.angle_gamma   90.00
#
_symmetry.space_group_name_H-M   'P 1'
#
loop_
_entity.id
_entity.type
_entity.pdbx_description
1 polymer ?
#
loop_
_entity_poly.entity_id
_entity_poly.type
_entity_poly.pdbx_seq_one_letter_code
_entity_poly.pdbx_strand_id
1 'polypeptide(L)'
;MELINNIAKAHRGLSVFGEVGERTREGNDLYMEMKESVVINKENIAESKLALVYGQMNEPSGARFEVSALLGRIPFAVGYQPTLSTKMGSLQERIPSTKDGSITSIQAVYVPTNDLTDPASATTFAHLDATTILLRGLAVKGIYLAVDPLDSMSTILQPRIIEVFTGSPGKYGGLAKIIRAFQLILSEELDGLPEHGFYLVEVEEIVLSTNSCQIGILPNHVPIATTVDIGILRIRLNDQWLMMALMGGFARIGNNEITLLVNDAENGSDINPQEAQQTLEIAEANVKKAEGRRQKNEANLALG
;
A
#
# COMPACT_ATOMS: atom_id res chain seq x y z
N MET A 1 -1.15 -6.93 -8.18
CA MET A 1 -1.79 -6.25 -9.33
C MET A 1 -1.57 -4.75 -9.37
N GLU A 2 -1.60 -4.08 -8.22
CA GLU A 2 -1.46 -2.61 -8.12
C GLU A 2 -0.25 -2.03 -8.86
N LEU A 3 0.94 -2.65 -8.72
CA LEU A 3 2.16 -2.19 -9.38
C LEU A 3 2.07 -2.26 -10.91
N ILE A 4 1.45 -3.32 -11.46
CA ILE A 4 1.27 -3.48 -12.90
C ILE A 4 0.31 -2.40 -13.41
N ASN A 5 -0.79 -2.15 -12.70
CA ASN A 5 -1.75 -1.11 -13.06
C ASN A 5 -1.10 0.28 -13.07
N ASN A 6 -0.32 0.61 -12.04
CA ASN A 6 0.34 1.92 -11.93
C ASN A 6 1.43 2.11 -12.99
N ILE A 7 2.26 1.09 -13.23
CA ILE A 7 3.35 1.17 -14.22
C ILE A 7 2.81 1.12 -15.65
N ALA A 8 1.90 0.18 -15.97
CA ALA A 8 1.39 0.01 -17.33
C ALA A 8 0.52 1.19 -17.79
N LYS A 9 -0.14 1.90 -16.87
CA LYS A 9 -0.89 3.13 -17.18
C LYS A 9 0.00 4.37 -17.29
N ALA A 10 1.01 4.50 -16.43
CA ALA A 10 1.87 5.68 -16.40
C ALA A 10 3.00 5.66 -17.45
N HIS A 11 3.54 4.48 -17.76
CA HIS A 11 4.67 4.34 -18.68
C HIS A 11 4.20 3.95 -20.10
N ARG A 12 4.82 4.55 -21.11
CA ARG A 12 4.55 4.29 -22.54
C ARG A 12 5.24 3.01 -23.08
N GLY A 13 5.82 2.20 -22.20
CA GLY A 13 6.52 0.97 -22.57
C GLY A 13 5.60 -0.22 -22.82
N LEU A 14 6.15 -1.27 -23.40
CA LEU A 14 5.51 -2.59 -23.44
C LEU A 14 5.85 -3.35 -22.16
N SER A 15 4.89 -4.14 -21.67
CA SER A 15 5.03 -4.98 -20.49
C SER A 15 5.01 -6.46 -20.88
N VAL A 16 5.82 -7.27 -20.20
CA VAL A 16 5.79 -8.73 -20.31
C VAL A 16 5.55 -9.28 -18.91
N PHE A 17 4.52 -10.10 -18.76
CA PHE A 17 4.26 -10.83 -17.52
C PHE A 17 4.57 -12.30 -17.73
N GLY A 18 5.59 -12.78 -17.03
CA GLY A 18 5.98 -14.20 -17.01
C GLY A 18 5.50 -14.85 -15.73
N GLU A 19 4.57 -15.79 -15.83
CA GLU A 19 4.10 -16.57 -14.69
C GLU A 19 4.79 -17.92 -14.71
N VAL A 20 5.62 -18.21 -13.70
CA VAL A 20 6.41 -19.43 -13.65
C VAL A 20 6.07 -20.20 -12.39
N GLY A 21 5.31 -21.26 -12.55
CA GLY A 21 4.97 -22.16 -11.47
C GLY A 21 3.87 -21.71 -10.54
N GLU A 22 3.01 -20.78 -10.99
CA GLU A 22 1.85 -20.33 -10.25
C GLU A 22 0.57 -21.10 -10.63
N ARG A 23 -0.54 -20.72 -10.00
CA ARG A 23 -1.85 -21.35 -10.19
C ARG A 23 -2.53 -20.86 -11.46
N THR A 24 -3.06 -21.79 -12.25
CA THR A 24 -3.78 -21.48 -13.49
C THR A 24 -4.99 -20.57 -13.27
N ARG A 25 -5.62 -20.65 -12.10
CA ARG A 25 -6.70 -19.74 -11.72
C ARG A 25 -6.22 -18.29 -11.61
N GLU A 26 -5.07 -18.05 -10.98
CA GLU A 26 -4.51 -16.71 -10.79
C GLU A 26 -4.11 -16.09 -12.14
N GLY A 27 -3.51 -16.88 -13.04
CA GLY A 27 -3.26 -16.45 -14.41
C GLY A 27 -4.54 -16.09 -15.17
N ASN A 28 -5.61 -16.87 -15.04
CA ASN A 28 -6.90 -16.55 -15.66
C ASN A 28 -7.52 -15.26 -15.09
N ASP A 29 -7.49 -15.09 -13.76
CA ASP A 29 -8.04 -13.90 -13.10
C ASP A 29 -7.30 -12.63 -13.57
N LEU A 30 -5.97 -12.70 -13.65
CA LEU A 30 -5.13 -11.65 -14.22
C LEU A 30 -5.50 -11.32 -15.67
N TYR A 31 -5.71 -12.34 -16.52
CA TYR A 31 -6.07 -12.13 -17.91
C TYR A 31 -7.41 -11.39 -18.05
N MET A 32 -8.39 -11.72 -17.21
CA MET A 32 -9.68 -11.04 -17.21
C MET A 32 -9.56 -9.59 -16.75
N GLU A 33 -8.84 -9.33 -15.66
CA GLU A 33 -8.59 -7.98 -15.15
C GLU A 33 -7.87 -7.09 -16.20
N MET A 34 -6.90 -7.66 -16.91
CA MET A 34 -6.14 -6.95 -17.96
C MET A 34 -6.98 -6.63 -19.21
N LYS A 35 -8.02 -7.43 -19.48
CA LYS A 35 -9.00 -7.11 -20.52
C LYS A 35 -9.96 -6.02 -20.08
N GLU A 36 -10.49 -6.11 -18.86
CA GLU A 36 -11.43 -5.13 -18.31
C GLU A 36 -10.79 -3.75 -18.17
N SER A 37 -9.50 -3.71 -17.83
CA SER A 37 -8.70 -2.49 -17.76
C SER A 37 -8.20 -1.98 -19.13
N VAL A 38 -8.54 -2.67 -20.23
CA VAL A 38 -8.18 -2.31 -21.62
C VAL A 38 -6.65 -2.30 -21.85
N VAL A 39 -5.88 -2.95 -20.98
CA VAL A 39 -4.44 -3.15 -21.19
C VAL A 39 -4.20 -4.19 -22.31
N ILE A 40 -5.09 -5.18 -22.40
CA ILE A 40 -5.18 -6.14 -23.50
C ILE A 40 -6.42 -5.80 -24.34
N ASN A 41 -6.21 -5.31 -25.56
CA ASN A 41 -7.28 -4.99 -26.50
C ASN A 41 -7.54 -6.20 -27.42
N LYS A 42 -8.71 -6.84 -27.26
CA LYS A 42 -9.11 -8.00 -28.07
C LYS A 42 -9.50 -7.64 -29.50
N GLU A 43 -10.01 -6.43 -29.72
CA GLU A 43 -10.45 -5.97 -31.04
C GLU A 43 -9.25 -5.53 -31.89
N ASN A 44 -8.23 -4.96 -31.24
CA ASN A 44 -6.97 -4.60 -31.87
C ASN A 44 -5.76 -5.07 -31.04
N ILE A 45 -5.26 -6.27 -31.36
CA ILE A 45 -4.12 -6.87 -30.66
C ILE A 45 -2.86 -5.99 -30.77
N ALA A 46 -2.69 -5.25 -31.87
CA ALA A 46 -1.52 -4.39 -32.08
C ALA A 46 -1.45 -3.20 -31.11
N GLU A 47 -2.58 -2.83 -30.50
CA GLU A 47 -2.64 -1.78 -29.48
C GLU A 47 -2.46 -2.31 -28.05
N SER A 48 -2.39 -3.64 -27.88
CA SER A 48 -2.16 -4.24 -26.57
C SER A 48 -0.77 -3.93 -26.06
N LYS A 49 -0.68 -3.54 -24.78
CA LYS A 49 0.59 -3.14 -24.16
C LYS A 49 1.23 -4.24 -23.33
N LEU A 50 0.59 -5.40 -23.23
CA LEU A 50 0.99 -6.50 -22.36
C LEU A 50 1.06 -7.81 -23.14
N ALA A 51 2.19 -8.51 -22.99
CA ALA A 51 2.32 -9.92 -23.37
C ALA A 51 2.30 -10.79 -22.11
N LEU A 52 1.53 -11.89 -22.14
CA LEU A 52 1.43 -12.86 -21.06
C LEU A 52 2.13 -14.15 -21.47
N VAL A 53 3.04 -14.65 -20.65
CA VAL A 53 3.76 -15.91 -20.84
C VAL A 53 3.49 -16.78 -19.62
N TYR A 54 2.76 -17.87 -19.80
CA TYR A 54 2.36 -18.76 -18.72
C TYR A 54 3.16 -20.07 -18.77
N GLY A 55 3.72 -20.45 -17.62
CA GLY A 55 4.34 -21.75 -17.34
C GLY A 55 3.74 -22.31 -16.05
N GLN A 56 2.57 -22.93 -16.15
CA GLN A 56 1.68 -23.19 -15.02
C GLN A 56 2.08 -24.42 -14.18
N MET A 57 1.57 -24.53 -12.94
CA MET A 57 1.83 -25.71 -12.07
C MET A 57 1.44 -27.06 -12.70
N ASN A 58 0.47 -27.09 -13.61
CA ASN A 58 0.02 -28.29 -14.30
C ASN A 58 0.93 -28.69 -15.48
N GLU A 59 1.92 -27.88 -15.84
CA GLU A 59 2.89 -28.21 -16.88
C GLU A 59 4.01 -29.12 -16.34
N PRO A 60 4.49 -30.08 -17.15
CA PRO A 60 5.52 -31.02 -16.71
C PRO A 60 6.77 -30.29 -16.25
N SER A 61 7.44 -30.82 -15.24
CA SER A 61 8.54 -30.19 -14.51
C SER A 61 9.83 -30.00 -15.31
N GLY A 62 9.79 -30.06 -16.65
CA GLY A 62 10.94 -29.89 -17.56
C GLY A 62 11.74 -28.60 -17.37
N ALA A 63 11.18 -27.59 -16.69
CA ALA A 63 11.86 -26.35 -16.32
C ALA A 63 12.24 -26.25 -14.82
N ARG A 64 11.85 -27.23 -14.01
CA ARG A 64 11.87 -27.15 -12.55
C ARG A 64 13.01 -27.95 -11.94
N PHE A 65 13.22 -27.64 -10.67
CA PHE A 65 14.13 -28.27 -9.74
C PHE A 65 14.33 -29.79 -9.93
N GLU A 66 13.22 -30.47 -10.20
CA GLU A 66 13.08 -31.92 -10.32
C GLU A 66 13.92 -32.56 -11.44
N VAL A 67 14.22 -31.84 -12.51
CA VAL A 67 15.03 -32.39 -13.63
C VAL A 67 16.43 -32.77 -13.17
N SER A 68 17.02 -32.00 -12.25
CA SER A 68 18.36 -32.30 -11.75
C SER A 68 18.40 -33.61 -10.97
N ALA A 69 17.36 -33.90 -10.19
CA ALA A 69 17.22 -35.13 -9.44
C ALA A 69 16.98 -36.33 -10.38
N LEU A 70 16.12 -36.17 -11.40
CA LEU A 70 15.87 -37.21 -12.42
C LEU A 70 17.12 -37.56 -13.24
N LEU A 71 18.00 -36.58 -13.49
CA LEU A 71 19.28 -36.78 -14.17
C LEU A 71 20.36 -37.42 -13.27
N GLY A 72 20.03 -37.78 -12.02
CA GLY A 72 20.96 -38.42 -11.09
C GLY A 72 22.10 -37.52 -10.64
N ARG A 73 21.94 -36.18 -10.71
CA ARG A 73 22.95 -35.25 -10.22
C ARG A 73 22.96 -35.25 -8.69
N ILE A 74 24.16 -35.22 -8.11
CA ILE A 74 24.33 -35.11 -6.66
C ILE A 74 23.69 -33.79 -6.20
N PRO A 75 22.74 -33.83 -5.24
CA PRO A 75 22.10 -32.62 -4.73
C PRO A 75 23.10 -31.78 -3.92
N PHE A 76 22.89 -30.47 -3.97
CA PHE A 76 23.55 -29.46 -3.15
C PHE A 76 22.72 -29.18 -1.88
N ALA A 77 23.12 -28.16 -1.10
CA ALA A 77 22.46 -27.74 0.14
C ALA A 77 20.93 -27.73 0.03
N VAL A 78 20.26 -28.22 1.09
CA VAL A 78 18.79 -28.29 1.19
C VAL A 78 18.11 -29.07 0.04
N GLY A 79 18.90 -29.90 -0.65
CA GLY A 79 18.41 -30.71 -1.77
C GLY A 79 18.46 -30.00 -3.12
N TYR A 80 19.01 -28.78 -3.21
CA TYR A 80 19.05 -27.98 -4.44
C TYR A 80 19.95 -28.57 -5.55
N GLN A 81 19.87 -28.06 -6.78
CA GLN A 81 20.65 -28.51 -7.93
C GLN A 81 22.04 -27.90 -7.80
N PRO A 82 23.12 -28.62 -8.12
CA PRO A 82 24.48 -28.08 -8.00
C PRO A 82 24.72 -26.89 -8.94
N THR A 83 23.93 -26.77 -10.01
CA THR A 83 24.01 -25.67 -10.98
C THR A 83 23.07 -24.50 -10.67
N LEU A 84 22.53 -24.39 -9.44
CA LEU A 84 21.53 -23.38 -9.08
C LEU A 84 22.05 -21.96 -9.34
N SER A 85 23.21 -21.63 -8.78
CA SER A 85 23.83 -20.30 -8.91
C SER A 85 24.12 -19.94 -10.37
N THR A 86 24.76 -20.84 -11.12
CA THR A 86 25.09 -20.57 -12.53
C THR A 86 23.86 -20.38 -13.41
N LYS A 87 22.81 -21.19 -13.22
CA LYS A 87 21.56 -21.06 -13.98
C LYS A 87 20.81 -19.78 -13.61
N MET A 88 20.76 -19.44 -12.33
CA MET A 88 20.14 -18.21 -11.86
C MET A 88 20.88 -16.99 -12.44
N GLY A 89 22.21 -16.94 -12.32
CA GLY A 89 23.01 -15.87 -12.90
C GLY A 89 22.81 -15.74 -14.42
N SER A 90 22.84 -16.86 -15.15
CA SER A 90 22.61 -16.84 -16.62
C SER A 90 21.23 -16.30 -17.02
N LEU A 91 20.22 -16.44 -16.16
CA LEU A 91 18.89 -15.89 -16.38
C LEU A 91 18.83 -14.40 -16.03
N GLN A 92 19.32 -14.03 -14.85
CA GLN A 92 19.25 -12.66 -14.32
C GLN A 92 20.10 -11.68 -15.15
N GLU A 93 21.29 -12.11 -15.59
CA GLU A 93 22.18 -11.30 -16.44
C GLU A 93 21.62 -11.01 -17.84
N ARG A 94 20.49 -11.61 -18.22
CA ARG A 94 19.77 -11.29 -19.47
C ARG A 94 18.78 -10.16 -19.33
N ILE A 95 18.60 -9.65 -18.11
CA ILE A 95 17.66 -8.57 -17.77
C ILE A 95 18.39 -7.25 -17.44
N PRO A 96 19.49 -6.83 -18.12
CA PRO A 96 20.11 -5.55 -17.83
C PRO A 96 19.44 -4.41 -18.60
N SER A 97 19.62 -3.19 -18.10
CA SER A 97 19.44 -2.00 -18.92
C SER A 97 20.66 -1.82 -19.81
N THR A 98 20.43 -1.65 -21.12
CA THR A 98 21.48 -1.45 -22.13
C THR A 98 21.38 -0.03 -22.71
N LYS A 99 22.31 0.33 -23.60
CA LYS A 99 22.26 1.63 -24.29
C LYS A 99 21.08 1.75 -25.26
N ASP A 100 20.61 0.63 -25.79
CA ASP A 100 19.56 0.59 -26.81
C ASP A 100 18.16 0.49 -26.20
N GLY A 101 18.06 0.13 -24.92
CA GLY A 101 16.79 0.03 -24.19
C GLY A 101 16.99 -0.45 -22.76
N SER A 102 16.01 -0.17 -21.92
CA SER A 102 15.97 -0.59 -20.52
C SER A 102 14.87 -1.63 -20.27
N ILE A 103 15.19 -2.60 -19.43
CA ILE A 103 14.20 -3.55 -18.88
C ILE A 103 14.13 -3.28 -17.38
N THR A 104 12.94 -2.95 -16.90
CA THR A 104 12.65 -2.89 -15.46
C THR A 104 11.90 -4.17 -15.09
N SER A 105 12.58 -5.09 -14.39
CA SER A 105 11.95 -6.33 -13.95
C SER A 105 11.48 -6.24 -12.50
N ILE A 106 10.28 -6.78 -12.26
CA ILE A 106 9.74 -7.00 -10.93
C ILE A 106 9.52 -8.50 -10.82
N GLN A 107 10.11 -9.11 -9.81
CA GLN A 107 10.14 -10.56 -9.66
C GLN A 107 9.55 -10.92 -8.29
N ALA A 108 8.51 -11.75 -8.30
CA ALA A 108 8.00 -12.34 -7.07
C ALA A 108 8.89 -13.51 -6.67
N VAL A 109 9.55 -13.41 -5.52
CA VAL A 109 10.45 -14.45 -5.02
C VAL A 109 9.78 -15.12 -3.82
N TYR A 110 9.42 -16.39 -3.98
CA TYR A 110 8.91 -17.19 -2.88
C TYR A 110 10.06 -17.60 -1.95
N VAL A 111 9.92 -17.28 -0.66
CA VAL A 111 10.88 -17.65 0.38
C VAL A 111 10.38 -18.90 1.10
N PRO A 112 11.02 -20.07 0.91
CA PRO A 112 10.61 -21.31 1.57
C PRO A 112 10.67 -21.15 3.09
N THR A 113 9.62 -21.60 3.78
CA THR A 113 9.55 -21.61 5.26
C THR A 113 9.82 -20.25 5.94
N ASN A 114 9.71 -19.13 5.21
CA ASN A 114 10.13 -17.79 5.66
C ASN A 114 11.63 -17.70 6.05
N ASP A 115 12.49 -18.56 5.49
CA ASP A 115 13.93 -18.55 5.73
C ASP A 115 14.66 -17.82 4.59
N LEU A 116 15.10 -16.59 4.86
CA LEU A 116 15.87 -15.79 3.89
C LEU A 116 17.26 -16.37 3.60
N THR A 117 17.75 -17.29 4.43
CA THR A 117 19.03 -17.97 4.24
C THR A 117 18.95 -19.16 3.29
N ASP A 118 17.73 -19.50 2.84
CA ASP A 118 17.51 -20.53 1.82
C ASP A 118 18.37 -20.25 0.57
N PRO A 119 19.08 -21.26 0.02
CA PRO A 119 19.98 -21.06 -1.11
C PRO A 119 19.33 -20.43 -2.35
N ALA A 120 18.05 -20.71 -2.64
CA ALA A 120 17.37 -20.13 -3.79
C ALA A 120 17.05 -18.64 -3.58
N SER A 121 16.57 -18.31 -2.38
CA SER A 121 16.26 -16.93 -2.00
C SER A 121 17.54 -16.08 -1.95
N ALA A 122 18.55 -16.55 -1.22
CA ALA A 122 19.83 -15.87 -1.05
C ALA A 122 20.55 -15.62 -2.40
N THR A 123 20.57 -16.63 -3.28
CA THR A 123 21.16 -16.48 -4.63
C THR A 123 20.40 -15.44 -5.45
N THR A 124 19.07 -15.41 -5.35
CA THR A 124 18.24 -14.46 -6.10
C THR A 124 18.48 -13.03 -5.61
N PHE A 125 18.52 -12.80 -4.30
CA PHE A 125 18.76 -11.47 -3.73
C PHE A 125 20.08 -10.85 -4.14
N ALA A 126 21.12 -11.67 -4.37
CA ALA A 126 22.42 -11.18 -4.84
C ALA A 126 22.38 -10.50 -6.23
N HIS A 127 21.33 -10.75 -7.03
CA HIS A 127 21.16 -10.18 -8.36
C HIS A 127 20.17 -9.00 -8.41
N LEU A 128 19.50 -8.67 -7.31
CA LEU A 128 18.46 -7.64 -7.31
C LEU A 128 19.01 -6.28 -6.88
N ASP A 129 18.70 -5.24 -7.66
CA ASP A 129 19.06 -3.85 -7.33
C ASP A 129 18.22 -3.28 -6.17
N ALA A 130 16.99 -3.79 -6.00
CA ALA A 130 16.10 -3.44 -4.91
C ALA A 130 15.29 -4.67 -4.48
N THR A 131 15.12 -4.83 -3.17
CA THR A 131 14.31 -5.89 -2.56
C THR A 131 13.19 -5.26 -1.74
N THR A 132 12.00 -5.84 -1.83
CA THR A 132 10.85 -5.48 -1.00
C THR A 132 10.39 -6.74 -0.30
N ILE A 133 10.68 -6.83 0.99
CA ILE A 133 10.41 -8.02 1.79
C ILE A 133 9.05 -7.87 2.45
N LEU A 134 8.21 -8.89 2.30
CA LEU A 134 6.85 -8.93 2.84
C LEU A 134 6.82 -9.85 4.04
N LEU A 135 6.45 -9.31 5.21
CA LEU A 135 6.41 -10.06 6.46
C LEU A 135 4.99 -10.51 6.83
N ARG A 136 4.86 -11.81 7.12
CA ARG A 136 3.62 -12.35 7.68
C ARG A 136 3.23 -11.67 9.00
N GLY A 137 4.21 -11.33 9.85
CA GLY A 137 3.97 -10.68 11.14
C GLY A 137 3.30 -9.32 11.03
N LEU A 138 3.59 -8.54 9.97
CA LEU A 138 2.93 -7.26 9.70
C LEU A 138 1.52 -7.46 9.16
N ALA A 139 1.33 -8.44 8.26
CA ALA A 139 0.01 -8.76 7.72
C ALA A 139 -0.98 -9.20 8.82
N VAL A 140 -0.52 -9.98 9.82
CA VAL A 140 -1.36 -10.41 10.97
C VAL A 140 -1.78 -9.23 11.84
N LYS A 141 -0.99 -8.16 11.88
CA LYS A 141 -1.34 -6.90 12.58
C LYS A 141 -2.29 -6.01 11.76
N GLY A 142 -2.78 -6.49 10.61
CA GLY A 142 -3.65 -5.71 9.72
C GLY A 142 -2.91 -4.67 8.88
N ILE A 143 -1.57 -4.68 8.87
CA ILE A 143 -0.76 -3.76 8.06
C ILE A 143 -0.57 -4.36 6.67
N TYR A 144 -1.31 -3.84 5.69
CA TYR A 144 -1.13 -4.11 4.26
C TYR A 144 -0.44 -2.89 3.64
N LEU A 145 0.62 -2.95 2.83
CA LEU A 145 1.24 -3.96 1.99
C LEU A 145 2.21 -4.93 2.70
N ALA A 146 2.19 -5.00 4.04
CA ALA A 146 3.04 -5.85 4.88
C ALA A 146 4.55 -5.76 4.57
N VAL A 147 5.02 -4.63 4.03
CA VAL A 147 6.42 -4.39 3.68
C VAL A 147 7.22 -4.15 4.95
N ASP A 148 8.32 -4.87 5.10
CA ASP A 148 9.30 -4.61 6.15
C ASP A 148 10.19 -3.43 5.76
N PRO A 149 10.13 -2.28 6.47
CA PRO A 149 10.98 -1.14 6.18
C PRO A 149 12.46 -1.36 6.55
N LEU A 150 12.78 -2.38 7.36
CA LEU A 150 14.14 -2.64 7.84
C LEU A 150 14.91 -3.59 6.92
N ASP A 151 14.27 -4.69 6.52
CA ASP A 151 14.91 -5.71 5.68
C ASP A 151 14.78 -5.40 4.17
N SER A 152 13.86 -4.51 3.77
CA SER A 152 13.77 -4.05 2.37
C SER A 152 14.88 -3.06 2.06
N MET A 153 15.58 -3.25 0.94
CA MET A 153 16.71 -2.40 0.56
C MET A 153 16.68 -1.97 -0.91
N SER A 154 17.33 -0.86 -1.22
CA SER A 154 17.52 -0.40 -2.60
C SER A 154 18.91 0.17 -2.77
N THR A 155 19.59 -0.23 -3.85
CA THR A 155 20.93 0.27 -4.20
C THR A 155 20.91 1.77 -4.45
N ILE A 156 19.82 2.33 -4.98
CA ILE A 156 19.67 3.78 -5.23
C ILE A 156 19.68 4.60 -3.93
N LEU A 157 19.32 3.98 -2.79
CA LEU A 157 19.38 4.61 -1.47
C LEU A 157 20.79 4.61 -0.86
N GLN A 158 21.81 4.07 -1.54
CA GLN A 158 23.19 4.11 -1.05
C GLN A 158 23.76 5.53 -1.15
N PRO A 159 24.44 6.05 -0.11
CA PRO A 159 24.96 7.42 -0.06
C PRO A 159 25.79 7.82 -1.28
N ARG A 160 26.62 6.89 -1.79
CA ARG A 160 27.49 7.09 -2.96
C ARG A 160 26.72 7.36 -4.26
N ILE A 161 25.51 6.85 -4.39
CA ILE A 161 24.68 7.00 -5.60
C ILE A 161 23.83 8.27 -5.49
N ILE A 162 23.33 8.58 -4.29
CA ILE A 162 22.53 9.79 -4.02
C ILE A 162 23.29 11.08 -4.42
N GLU A 163 24.60 11.16 -4.13
CA GLU A 163 25.43 12.33 -4.47
C GLU A 163 25.54 12.62 -5.99
N VAL A 164 25.42 11.59 -6.83
CA VAL A 164 25.53 11.73 -8.30
C VAL A 164 24.20 12.18 -8.93
N PHE A 165 23.07 11.90 -8.28
CA PHE A 165 21.72 12.18 -8.81
C PHE A 165 21.10 13.49 -8.30
N THR A 166 21.65 14.16 -7.31
CA THR A 166 21.11 15.41 -6.73
C THR A 166 21.25 16.66 -7.62
N GLY A 167 21.76 16.54 -8.84
CA GLY A 167 21.94 17.66 -9.77
C GLY A 167 20.68 18.19 -10.47
N SER A 168 19.49 17.57 -10.30
CA SER A 168 18.22 18.12 -10.78
C SER A 168 17.01 17.49 -10.07
N PRO A 169 16.01 18.29 -9.64
CA PRO A 169 14.83 17.76 -8.96
C PRO A 169 13.89 17.07 -9.95
N GLY A 170 13.77 15.75 -9.83
CA GLY A 170 12.69 14.99 -10.47
C GLY A 170 11.34 15.46 -9.94
N LYS A 171 10.48 16.00 -10.82
CA LYS A 171 9.11 16.39 -10.47
C LYS A 171 8.22 15.16 -10.33
N TYR A 172 8.22 14.53 -9.16
CA TYR A 172 7.14 13.65 -8.72
C TYR A 172 6.45 14.27 -7.50
N GLY A 173 5.27 14.87 -7.73
CA GLY A 173 4.51 15.57 -6.68
C GLY A 173 4.02 14.68 -5.53
N GLY A 174 4.08 13.34 -5.67
CA GLY A 174 3.78 12.38 -4.60
C GLY A 174 4.98 12.15 -3.66
N LEU A 175 6.19 11.99 -4.19
CA LEU A 175 7.37 11.67 -3.38
C LEU A 175 7.75 12.83 -2.43
N ALA A 176 7.68 14.07 -2.92
CA ALA A 176 7.94 15.25 -2.09
C ALA A 176 6.95 15.38 -0.91
N LYS A 177 5.69 14.96 -1.11
CA LYS A 177 4.68 14.94 -0.04
C LYS A 177 4.95 13.83 0.97
N ILE A 178 5.36 12.65 0.52
CA ILE A 178 5.74 11.53 1.40
C ILE A 178 6.94 11.91 2.26
N ILE A 179 8.00 12.46 1.66
CA ILE A 179 9.20 12.92 2.38
C ILE A 179 8.81 13.97 3.43
N ARG A 180 7.99 14.95 3.04
CA ARG A 180 7.52 15.99 3.96
C ARG A 180 6.70 15.40 5.11
N ALA A 181 5.81 14.44 4.84
CA ALA A 181 4.99 13.80 5.87
C ALA A 181 5.86 13.06 6.90
N PHE A 182 6.84 12.26 6.45
CA PHE A 182 7.76 11.59 7.36
C PHE A 182 8.67 12.57 8.11
N GLN A 183 9.07 13.68 7.49
CA GLN A 183 9.82 14.74 8.18
C GLN A 183 9.03 15.38 9.31
N LEU A 184 7.71 15.58 9.13
CA LEU A 184 6.82 16.12 10.17
C LEU A 184 6.62 15.14 11.34
N ILE A 185 6.56 13.84 11.04
CA ILE A 185 6.51 12.80 12.08
C ILE A 185 7.85 12.79 12.86
N LEU A 186 8.97 12.79 12.15
CA LEU A 186 10.30 12.77 12.77
C LEU A 186 10.66 14.07 13.51
N SER A 187 10.02 15.19 13.17
CA SER A 187 10.19 16.47 13.88
C SER A 187 9.27 16.61 15.09
N GLU A 188 8.55 15.55 15.48
CA GLU A 188 7.63 15.50 16.62
C GLU A 188 6.44 16.47 16.48
N GLU A 189 6.26 17.10 15.31
CA GLU A 189 5.17 18.05 15.04
C GLU A 189 3.78 17.38 15.00
N LEU A 190 3.75 16.06 14.90
CA LEU A 190 2.53 15.25 14.82
C LEU A 190 2.31 14.35 16.05
N ASP A 191 3.14 14.46 17.09
CA ASP A 191 3.07 13.62 18.30
C ASP A 191 1.82 13.88 19.15
N GLY A 192 1.13 15.01 18.92
CA GLY A 192 -0.17 15.30 19.53
C GLY A 192 -1.33 14.51 18.92
N LEU A 193 -1.11 13.75 17.84
CA LEU A 193 -2.15 12.97 17.16
C LEU A 193 -2.16 11.51 17.67
N PRO A 194 -3.34 10.89 17.85
CA PRO A 194 -3.44 9.50 18.27
C PRO A 194 -2.92 8.54 17.18
N GLU A 195 -2.21 7.48 17.59
CA GLU A 195 -1.59 6.48 16.71
C GLU A 195 -2.60 5.70 15.82
N HIS A 196 -3.90 5.74 16.14
CA HIS A 196 -4.96 4.93 15.53
C HIS A 196 -5.68 5.57 14.32
N GLY A 197 -5.05 6.52 13.61
CA GLY A 197 -5.66 7.26 12.50
C GLY A 197 -5.99 6.48 11.21
N PHE A 198 -6.03 5.14 11.23
CA PHE A 198 -6.34 4.30 10.06
C PHE A 198 -7.30 3.16 10.42
N TYR A 199 -8.52 3.17 9.88
CA TYR A 199 -9.54 2.13 10.08
C TYR A 199 -9.92 1.47 8.75
N LEU A 200 -9.75 0.15 8.64
CA LEU A 200 -10.24 -0.67 7.52
C LEU A 200 -11.22 -1.70 8.10
N VAL A 201 -12.53 -1.52 7.88
CA VAL A 201 -13.59 -2.38 8.46
C VAL A 201 -14.69 -2.59 7.42
N GLU A 202 -15.22 -3.83 7.32
CA GLU A 202 -16.44 -4.11 6.55
C GLU A 202 -17.67 -3.62 7.31
N VAL A 203 -18.54 -2.88 6.63
CA VAL A 203 -19.65 -2.14 7.24
C VAL A 203 -20.94 -2.37 6.45
N GLU A 204 -22.07 -2.42 7.14
CA GLU A 204 -23.38 -2.60 6.50
C GLU A 204 -23.98 -1.26 6.03
N GLU A 205 -23.73 -0.20 6.78
CA GLU A 205 -24.28 1.12 6.53
C GLU A 205 -23.38 2.19 7.15
N ILE A 206 -23.17 3.28 6.43
CA ILE A 206 -22.48 4.47 6.95
C ILE A 206 -23.37 5.69 6.78
N VAL A 207 -23.49 6.51 7.83
CA VAL A 207 -24.13 7.82 7.76
C VAL A 207 -23.07 8.89 7.99
N LEU A 208 -22.89 9.77 7.01
CA LEU A 208 -21.86 10.80 7.02
C LEU A 208 -22.46 12.19 6.81
N SER A 209 -21.93 13.20 7.51
CA SER A 209 -22.38 14.59 7.41
C SER A 209 -21.60 15.33 6.32
N THR A 210 -22.31 15.92 5.36
CA THR A 210 -21.75 16.75 4.29
C THR A 210 -22.33 18.15 4.34
N ASN A 211 -21.67 19.09 3.66
CA ASN A 211 -22.03 20.50 3.46
C ASN A 211 -23.46 20.80 3.00
N SER A 212 -24.18 19.83 2.47
CA SER A 212 -25.57 20.01 2.01
C SER A 212 -26.59 19.12 2.74
N CYS A 213 -26.18 17.97 3.27
CA CYS A 213 -27.04 17.07 4.04
C CYS A 213 -26.26 15.92 4.72
N GLN A 214 -26.95 15.09 5.50
CA GLN A 214 -26.44 13.76 5.86
C GLN A 214 -26.70 12.77 4.72
N ILE A 215 -25.69 11.97 4.40
CA ILE A 215 -25.77 10.94 3.37
C ILE A 215 -25.66 9.57 4.05
N GLY A 216 -26.65 8.72 3.83
CA GLY A 216 -26.61 7.30 4.17
C GLY A 216 -26.06 6.50 3.00
N ILE A 217 -25.03 5.71 3.23
CA ILE A 217 -24.31 4.93 2.24
C ILE A 217 -24.51 3.45 2.57
N LEU A 218 -25.09 2.73 1.62
CA LEU A 218 -25.37 1.29 1.68
C LEU A 218 -24.48 0.54 0.68
N PRO A 219 -24.41 -0.81 0.75
CA PRO A 219 -23.69 -1.59 -0.23
C PRO A 219 -24.19 -1.31 -1.65
N ASN A 220 -23.28 -1.28 -2.63
CA ASN A 220 -23.54 -0.93 -4.03
C ASN A 220 -24.04 0.51 -4.27
N HIS A 221 -23.70 1.44 -3.39
CA HIS A 221 -23.97 2.86 -3.61
C HIS A 221 -23.28 3.38 -4.89
N VAL A 222 -23.94 4.31 -5.58
CA VAL A 222 -23.36 5.00 -6.74
C VAL A 222 -22.06 5.70 -6.33
N PRO A 223 -21.00 5.67 -7.17
CA PRO A 223 -19.75 6.37 -6.86
C PRO A 223 -19.96 7.87 -6.66
N ILE A 224 -19.48 8.39 -5.54
CA ILE A 224 -19.61 9.80 -5.15
C ILE A 224 -18.29 10.29 -4.54
N ALA A 225 -17.88 11.49 -4.87
CA ALA A 225 -16.81 12.21 -4.17
C ALA A 225 -17.40 13.50 -3.58
N THR A 226 -17.24 13.70 -2.26
CA THR A 226 -17.82 14.83 -1.55
C THR A 226 -16.92 15.30 -0.41
N THR A 227 -17.13 16.53 0.04
CA THR A 227 -16.55 17.04 1.28
C THR A 227 -17.33 16.54 2.49
N VAL A 228 -16.62 16.26 3.57
CA VAL A 228 -17.14 15.86 4.87
C VAL A 228 -17.10 17.08 5.78
N ASP A 229 -18.22 17.37 6.43
CA ASP A 229 -18.29 18.45 7.42
C ASP A 229 -17.90 17.94 8.81
N ILE A 230 -17.65 18.88 9.71
CA ILE A 230 -17.50 18.57 11.13
C ILE A 230 -18.83 17.98 11.63
N GLY A 231 -18.79 16.78 12.20
CA GLY A 231 -20.00 16.10 12.62
C GLY A 231 -19.80 14.63 12.96
N ILE A 232 -20.91 13.96 13.26
CA ILE A 232 -20.87 12.56 13.71
C ILE A 232 -20.97 11.62 12.50
N LEU A 233 -19.98 10.76 12.36
CA LEU A 233 -20.00 9.56 11.54
C LEU A 233 -20.70 8.44 12.31
N ARG A 234 -21.71 7.83 11.69
CA ARG A 234 -22.36 6.62 12.22
C ARG A 234 -22.01 5.44 11.34
N ILE A 235 -21.50 4.37 11.94
CA ILE A 235 -21.12 3.14 11.24
C ILE A 235 -21.95 2.00 11.82
N ARG A 236 -22.68 1.27 10.97
CA ARG A 236 -23.43 0.08 11.38
C ARG A 236 -22.60 -1.18 11.17
N LEU A 237 -22.31 -1.86 12.27
CA LEU A 237 -21.53 -3.10 12.35
C LEU A 237 -22.34 -4.15 13.10
N ASN A 238 -22.70 -5.26 12.47
CA ASN A 238 -23.42 -6.39 13.11
C ASN A 238 -24.63 -5.93 13.95
N ASP A 239 -25.54 -5.15 13.34
CA ASP A 239 -26.70 -4.52 14.00
C ASP A 239 -26.40 -3.53 15.16
N GLN A 240 -25.15 -3.13 15.37
CA GLN A 240 -24.76 -2.10 16.35
C GLN A 240 -24.24 -0.83 15.67
N TRP A 241 -24.59 0.32 16.25
CA TRP A 241 -24.12 1.63 15.77
C TRP A 241 -22.88 2.08 16.53
N LEU A 242 -21.77 2.23 15.80
CA LEU A 242 -20.56 2.90 16.25
C LEU A 242 -20.61 4.38 15.84
N MET A 243 -20.23 5.27 16.77
CA MET A 243 -20.30 6.72 16.59
C MET A 243 -18.90 7.32 16.69
N MET A 244 -18.51 8.11 15.70
CA MET A 244 -17.24 8.84 15.69
C MET A 244 -17.48 10.32 15.38
N ALA A 245 -16.83 11.23 16.09
CA ALA A 245 -16.80 12.65 15.75
C ALA A 245 -15.69 12.88 14.70
N LEU A 246 -16.02 13.53 13.58
CA LEU A 246 -15.07 13.87 12.53
C LEU A 246 -14.82 15.39 12.52
N MET A 247 -13.56 15.82 12.38
CA MET A 247 -13.20 17.23 12.15
C MET A 247 -13.06 17.59 10.66
N GLY A 248 -14.09 17.24 9.88
CA GLY A 248 -14.19 17.57 8.45
C GLY A 248 -13.13 16.91 7.57
N GLY A 249 -13.34 16.96 6.25
CA GLY A 249 -12.43 16.31 5.29
C GLY A 249 -13.05 15.99 3.94
N PHE A 250 -12.67 14.85 3.37
CA PHE A 250 -13.12 14.36 2.08
C PHE A 250 -13.54 12.89 2.16
N ALA A 251 -14.62 12.56 1.46
CA ALA A 251 -15.13 11.20 1.33
C ALA A 251 -15.15 10.81 -0.15
N ARG A 252 -14.65 9.61 -0.44
CA ARG A 252 -14.79 8.95 -1.75
C ARG A 252 -15.50 7.63 -1.57
N ILE A 253 -16.65 7.48 -2.22
CA ILE A 253 -17.44 6.25 -2.28
C ILE A 253 -17.31 5.67 -3.69
N GLY A 254 -17.01 4.39 -3.82
CA GLY A 254 -17.00 3.69 -5.11
C GLY A 254 -16.51 2.26 -4.97
N ASN A 255 -16.94 1.39 -5.89
CA ASN A 255 -16.55 -0.04 -5.90
C ASN A 255 -16.83 -0.78 -4.58
N ASN A 256 -17.94 -0.43 -3.91
CA ASN A 256 -18.29 -0.95 -2.59
C ASN A 256 -17.27 -0.64 -1.48
N GLU A 257 -16.41 0.36 -1.69
CA GLU A 257 -15.46 0.88 -0.73
C GLU A 257 -15.75 2.36 -0.43
N ILE A 258 -15.46 2.77 0.82
CA ILE A 258 -15.54 4.17 1.25
C ILE A 258 -14.19 4.56 1.82
N THR A 259 -13.57 5.59 1.26
CA THR A 259 -12.34 6.19 1.77
C THR A 259 -12.67 7.54 2.39
N LEU A 260 -12.43 7.68 3.70
CA LEU A 260 -12.56 8.93 4.42
C LEU A 260 -11.16 9.47 4.73
N LEU A 261 -10.89 10.69 4.28
CA LEU A 261 -9.69 11.44 4.64
C LEU A 261 -10.14 12.64 5.46
N VAL A 262 -10.00 12.55 6.78
CA VAL A 262 -10.46 13.55 7.73
C VAL A 262 -9.28 14.13 8.49
N ASN A 263 -9.42 15.37 8.95
CA ASN A 263 -8.35 16.02 9.72
C ASN A 263 -8.17 15.34 11.08
N ASP A 264 -9.28 14.92 11.68
CA ASP A 264 -9.29 14.17 12.94
C ASP A 264 -10.57 13.34 13.05
N ALA A 265 -10.51 12.27 13.85
CA ALA A 265 -11.62 11.38 14.11
C ALA A 265 -11.55 10.78 15.53
N GLU A 266 -12.50 11.15 16.39
CA GLU A 266 -12.58 10.65 17.77
C GLU A 266 -13.72 9.66 17.94
N ASN A 267 -13.50 8.56 18.67
CA ASN A 267 -14.55 7.62 19.01
C ASN A 267 -15.27 8.07 20.29
N GLY A 268 -16.61 8.03 20.30
CA GLY A 268 -17.39 8.37 21.49
C GLY A 268 -17.10 7.46 22.70
N SER A 269 -16.45 6.32 22.49
CA SER A 269 -16.05 5.37 23.54
C SER A 269 -14.76 5.76 24.27
N ASP A 270 -13.95 6.64 23.67
CA ASP A 270 -12.63 7.03 24.18
C ASP A 270 -12.67 8.36 24.98
N ILE A 271 -13.84 9.02 25.01
CA ILE A 271 -14.05 10.26 25.77
C ILE A 271 -14.22 9.90 27.25
N ASN A 272 -13.21 10.16 28.06
CA ASN A 272 -13.31 10.06 29.51
C ASN A 272 -14.26 11.16 30.04
N PRO A 273 -15.46 10.81 30.56
CA PRO A 273 -16.45 11.81 30.95
C PRO A 273 -15.98 12.67 32.14
N GLN A 274 -15.06 12.17 32.97
CA GLN A 274 -14.52 12.95 34.08
C GLN A 274 -13.52 14.00 33.61
N GLU A 275 -12.73 13.69 32.59
CA GLU A 275 -11.71 14.57 32.03
C GLU A 275 -12.31 15.67 31.14
N ALA A 276 -13.34 15.32 30.36
CA ALA A 276 -14.14 16.28 29.61
C ALA A 276 -14.84 17.29 30.54
N GLN A 277 -15.39 16.81 31.67
CA GLN A 277 -16.05 17.67 32.66
C GLN A 277 -15.06 18.60 33.38
N GLN A 278 -13.87 18.10 33.72
CA GLN A 278 -12.82 18.93 34.31
C GLN A 278 -12.31 20.00 33.35
N THR A 279 -12.14 19.65 32.08
CA THR A 279 -11.74 20.59 31.03
C THR A 279 -12.80 21.69 30.84
N LEU A 280 -14.09 21.32 30.85
CA LEU A 280 -15.21 22.26 30.81
C LEU A 280 -15.20 23.21 32.03
N GLU A 281 -15.04 22.68 33.25
CA GLU A 281 -15.00 23.50 34.47
C GLU A 281 -13.83 24.50 34.47
N ILE A 282 -12.66 24.07 33.99
CA ILE A 282 -11.48 24.92 33.85
C ILE A 282 -11.72 26.01 32.79
N ALA A 283 -12.29 25.65 31.64
CA ALA A 283 -12.63 26.59 30.58
C ALA A 283 -13.67 27.62 31.04
N GLU A 284 -14.73 27.20 31.72
CA GLU A 284 -15.74 28.09 32.31
C GLU A 284 -15.15 29.03 33.38
N ALA A 285 -14.26 28.52 34.23
CA ALA A 285 -13.57 29.32 35.23
C ALA A 285 -12.66 30.38 34.58
N ASN A 286 -12.03 30.05 33.46
CA ASN A 286 -11.18 30.96 32.69
C ASN A 286 -11.99 32.05 31.98
N VAL A 287 -13.18 31.72 31.43
CA VAL A 287 -14.11 32.73 30.90
C VAL A 287 -14.57 33.69 32.00
N LYS A 288 -14.88 33.18 33.20
CA LYS A 288 -15.33 34.02 34.33
C LYS A 288 -14.23 34.97 34.85
N LYS A 289 -12.96 34.60 34.73
CA LYS A 289 -11.80 35.42 35.14
C LYS A 289 -11.28 36.37 34.05
N ALA A 290 -11.78 36.26 32.81
CA ALA A 290 -11.32 37.08 31.70
C ALA A 290 -11.90 38.50 31.76
N GLU A 291 -11.07 39.49 32.11
CA GLU A 291 -11.49 40.91 32.22
C GLU A 291 -11.29 41.69 30.89
N GLY A 292 -10.48 41.17 29.95
CA GLY A 292 -10.17 41.81 28.66
C GLY A 292 -10.93 41.26 27.44
N ARG A 293 -11.21 42.11 26.44
CA ARG A 293 -11.95 41.76 25.20
C ARG A 293 -11.25 40.67 24.36
N ARG A 294 -9.92 40.63 24.38
CA ARG A 294 -9.10 39.62 23.68
C ARG A 294 -9.12 38.27 24.41
N GLN A 295 -8.97 38.31 25.74
CA GLN A 295 -9.03 37.13 26.61
C GLN A 295 -10.42 36.48 26.61
N LYS A 296 -11.50 37.28 26.55
CA LYS A 296 -12.86 36.75 26.39
C LYS A 296 -13.07 36.02 25.06
N ASN A 297 -12.47 36.52 23.98
CA ASN A 297 -12.57 35.87 22.67
C ASN A 297 -11.78 34.56 22.61
N GLU A 298 -10.56 34.54 23.17
CA GLU A 298 -9.74 33.32 23.28
C GLU A 298 -10.39 32.28 24.19
N ALA A 299 -10.97 32.71 25.32
CA ALA A 299 -11.66 31.81 26.24
C ALA A 299 -12.98 31.26 25.66
N ASN A 300 -13.71 32.04 24.85
CA ASN A 300 -14.89 31.55 24.14
C ASN A 300 -14.55 30.59 22.99
N LEU A 301 -13.38 30.75 22.35
CA LEU A 301 -12.91 29.84 21.29
C LEU A 301 -12.53 28.47 21.85
N ALA A 302 -12.06 28.40 23.10
CA ALA A 302 -11.74 27.15 23.79
C ALA A 302 -12.98 26.38 24.29
N LEU A 303 -14.18 26.95 24.14
CA LEU A 303 -15.46 26.41 24.63
C LEU A 303 -16.37 25.89 23.51
N GLY A 304 -16.07 26.20 22.24
CA GLY A 304 -16.83 25.79 21.07
C GLY A 304 -16.05 24.81 20.22
#